data_AF-A0A7X0KW69-F1
#
_entry.id   AF-A0A7X0KW69-F1
#
_cell.length_a   1.000
_cell.length_b   1.000
_cell.length_c   1.000
_cell.angle_alpha   90.00
_cell.angle_beta   90.00
_cell.angle_gamma   90.00
#
_symmetry.space_group_name_H-M   'P 1'
#
loop_
_entity.id
_entity.type
_entity.pdbx_description
1 polymer ?
#
loop_
_entity_poly.entity_id
_entity_poly.type
_entity_poly.pdbx_seq_one_letter_code
_entity_poly.pdbx_strand_id
1 'polypeptide(L)'
;MTAPTQLPPPAQVAPEAEAPPRSSAMRARTLLVAAIVIGVLSLVALALDLGWVVGAVLSLAALAVIVVGPFIAMRRRSLVVAPIAIALVSLLNPVILGAVAAHVTNLVGVVSFQRGIIFWYDYPGIDGWDAPDELAVVDPAALAGTSQDATRGVVDELSSELGWSWTVDGDIGGVASIANGFGGPSVFFRADSARWSTPDFDGSPEQAAVLLAALDEAAAQLELTEVTDTAGDVAAGDGERVWSDGVGGELTVTVDGSDVAFWYTGGPFSTVPTEEYLALLEPYAGLELPEPITEPDLP
;
A
#
# COMPACT_ATOMS: atom_id res chain seq x y z
N MET A 1 -71.48 80.64 -27.50
CA MET A 1 -71.18 79.99 -26.20
C MET A 1 -72.07 78.78 -26.10
N THR A 2 -71.52 77.62 -26.43
CA THR A 2 -72.23 76.33 -26.53
C THR A 2 -71.40 75.32 -25.77
N ALA A 3 -72.03 74.65 -24.80
CA ALA A 3 -71.40 73.77 -23.83
C ALA A 3 -70.83 72.49 -24.50
N PRO A 4 -69.68 71.96 -24.04
CA PRO A 4 -69.11 70.75 -24.59
C PRO A 4 -69.86 69.50 -24.12
N THR A 5 -70.19 68.65 -25.09
CA THR A 5 -70.70 67.29 -24.93
C THR A 5 -69.72 66.43 -24.13
N GLN A 6 -70.15 65.93 -22.96
CA GLN A 6 -69.42 64.91 -22.20
C GLN A 6 -69.48 63.57 -22.95
N LEU A 7 -68.31 63.04 -23.31
CA LEU A 7 -68.15 61.64 -23.73
C LEU A 7 -68.24 60.72 -22.50
N PRO A 8 -68.86 59.53 -22.61
CA PRO A 8 -68.87 58.55 -21.53
C PRO A 8 -67.47 57.98 -21.28
N PRO A 9 -67.15 57.59 -20.03
CA PRO A 9 -65.84 57.04 -19.69
C PRO A 9 -65.60 55.72 -20.43
N PRO A 10 -64.34 55.40 -20.80
CA PRO A 10 -64.02 54.14 -21.46
C PRO A 10 -64.33 52.97 -20.51
N ALA A 11 -64.97 51.93 -21.06
CA ALA A 11 -65.13 50.66 -20.38
C ALA A 11 -63.76 50.08 -20.04
N GLN A 12 -63.54 49.73 -18.77
CA GLN A 12 -62.37 48.98 -18.33
C GLN A 12 -62.41 47.60 -19.00
N VAL A 13 -61.52 47.37 -19.96
CA VAL A 13 -61.24 46.03 -20.47
C VAL A 13 -60.48 45.30 -19.37
N ALA A 14 -61.07 44.23 -18.84
CA ALA A 14 -60.47 43.37 -17.85
C ALA A 14 -59.12 42.83 -18.35
N PRO A 15 -58.09 42.70 -17.49
CA PRO A 15 -56.83 42.09 -17.90
C PRO A 15 -57.10 40.64 -18.32
N GLU A 16 -56.71 40.31 -19.54
CA GLU A 16 -56.67 38.95 -20.07
C GLU A 16 -55.84 38.09 -19.11
N ALA A 17 -56.46 37.06 -18.54
CA ALA A 17 -55.79 36.17 -17.59
C ALA A 17 -54.70 35.38 -18.33
N GLU A 18 -53.47 35.85 -18.19
CA GLU A 18 -52.27 35.16 -18.66
C GLU A 18 -52.25 33.75 -18.06
N ALA A 19 -52.29 32.72 -18.92
CA ALA A 19 -52.20 31.34 -18.48
C ALA A 19 -50.90 31.15 -17.67
N PRO A 20 -50.93 30.50 -16.49
CA PRO A 20 -49.74 30.39 -15.67
C PRO A 20 -48.64 29.66 -16.45
N PRO A 21 -47.36 30.12 -16.40
CA PRO A 21 -46.27 29.44 -17.07
C PRO A 21 -46.07 28.05 -16.46
N ARG A 22 -46.70 27.04 -17.08
CA ARG A 22 -46.45 25.62 -16.78
C ARG A 22 -45.13 25.22 -17.43
N SER A 23 -44.15 24.85 -16.59
CA SER A 23 -43.14 23.78 -16.82
C SER A 23 -41.72 24.06 -16.31
N SER A 24 -41.43 25.16 -15.60
CA SER A 24 -40.07 25.39 -15.06
C SER A 24 -39.77 24.61 -13.77
N ALA A 25 -40.78 24.41 -12.93
CA ALA A 25 -40.67 23.68 -11.66
C ALA A 25 -40.49 22.16 -11.85
N MET A 26 -41.08 21.61 -12.92
CA MET A 26 -40.98 20.18 -13.22
C MET A 26 -39.55 19.80 -13.64
N ARG A 27 -38.92 20.60 -14.51
CA ARG A 27 -37.51 20.39 -14.92
C ARG A 27 -36.52 20.50 -13.75
N ALA A 28 -36.76 21.43 -12.83
CA ALA A 28 -35.92 21.58 -11.63
C ALA A 28 -36.03 20.38 -10.68
N ARG A 29 -37.24 19.81 -10.53
CA ARG A 29 -37.45 18.58 -9.75
C ARG A 29 -36.80 17.38 -10.43
N THR A 30 -36.92 17.26 -11.76
CA THR A 30 -36.27 16.17 -12.51
C THR A 30 -34.74 16.24 -12.39
N LEU A 31 -34.15 17.43 -12.46
CA LEU A 31 -32.72 17.62 -12.26
C LEU A 31 -32.27 17.28 -10.83
N LEU A 32 -33.04 17.66 -9.81
CA LEU A 32 -32.73 17.31 -8.42
C LEU A 32 -32.80 15.79 -8.18
N VAL A 33 -33.84 15.14 -8.70
CA VAL A 33 -33.98 13.68 -8.60
C VAL A 33 -32.84 12.98 -9.36
N ALA A 34 -32.48 13.46 -10.55
CA ALA A 34 -31.34 12.93 -11.28
C ALA A 34 -30.02 13.09 -10.50
N ALA A 35 -29.78 14.24 -9.87
CA ALA A 35 -28.60 14.46 -9.05
C ALA A 35 -28.56 13.54 -7.81
N ILE A 36 -29.69 13.33 -7.15
CA ILE A 36 -29.79 12.39 -6.01
C ILE A 36 -29.53 10.95 -6.47
N VAL A 37 -30.13 10.54 -7.59
CA VAL A 37 -29.93 9.19 -8.14
C VAL A 37 -28.47 8.96 -8.53
N ILE A 38 -27.83 9.95 -9.16
CA ILE A 38 -26.39 9.90 -9.47
C ILE A 38 -25.56 9.80 -8.19
N GLY A 39 -25.87 10.60 -7.16
CA GLY A 39 -25.18 10.55 -5.87
C GLY A 39 -25.31 9.19 -5.17
N VAL A 40 -26.51 8.59 -5.17
CA VAL A 40 -26.75 7.26 -4.59
C VAL A 40 -26.05 6.17 -5.39
N LEU A 41 -26.11 6.21 -6.73
CA LEU A 41 -25.39 5.27 -7.59
C LEU A 41 -23.86 5.38 -7.41
N SER A 42 -23.36 6.57 -7.08
CA SER A 42 -21.94 6.78 -6.76
C SER A 42 -21.53 6.09 -5.47
N LEU A 43 -22.35 6.19 -4.42
CA LEU A 43 -22.11 5.52 -3.14
C LEU A 43 -22.17 3.99 -3.29
N VAL A 44 -23.08 3.48 -4.13
CA VAL A 44 -23.18 2.04 -4.42
C VAL A 44 -21.99 1.56 -5.25
N ALA A 45 -21.51 2.33 -6.22
CA ALA A 45 -20.33 1.97 -7.00
C ALA A 45 -19.05 1.94 -6.16
N LEU A 46 -18.90 2.91 -5.23
CA LEU A 46 -17.82 2.92 -4.24
C LEU A 46 -17.86 1.68 -3.33
N ALA A 47 -19.05 1.27 -2.90
CA ALA A 47 -19.23 0.08 -2.06
C ALA A 47 -18.99 -1.25 -2.81
N LEU A 48 -18.90 -1.24 -4.14
CA LEU A 48 -18.79 -2.42 -4.99
C LEU A 48 -17.46 -2.48 -5.78
N ASP A 49 -16.53 -1.57 -5.49
CA ASP A 49 -15.20 -1.49 -6.13
C ASP A 49 -15.24 -1.47 -7.68
N LEU A 50 -16.29 -0.85 -8.23
CA LEU A 50 -16.55 -0.81 -9.68
C LEU A 50 -15.73 0.30 -10.35
N GLY A 51 -14.48 -0.03 -10.69
CA GLY A 51 -13.69 0.47 -11.84
C GLY A 51 -13.63 1.99 -12.11
N TRP A 52 -12.40 2.52 -12.15
CA TRP A 52 -12.00 3.94 -12.28
C TRP A 52 -12.82 4.84 -13.25
N VAL A 53 -13.41 4.29 -14.32
CA VAL A 53 -14.19 5.04 -15.31
C VAL A 53 -15.47 5.60 -14.68
N VAL A 54 -16.11 4.82 -13.81
CA VAL A 54 -17.35 5.22 -13.15
C VAL A 54 -17.05 6.31 -12.12
N GLY A 55 -16.00 6.15 -11.31
CA GLY A 55 -15.56 7.17 -10.35
C GLY A 55 -15.18 8.51 -11.01
N ALA A 56 -14.45 8.48 -12.13
CA ALA A 56 -14.04 9.68 -12.86
C ALA A 56 -15.22 10.43 -13.50
N VAL A 57 -16.14 9.71 -14.15
CA VAL A 57 -17.36 10.29 -14.76
C VAL A 57 -18.26 10.90 -13.69
N LEU A 58 -18.38 10.25 -12.54
CA LEU A 58 -19.18 10.74 -11.42
C LEU A 58 -18.54 11.95 -10.72
N SER A 59 -17.21 11.98 -10.60
CA SER A 59 -16.49 13.13 -10.05
C SER A 59 -16.60 14.36 -10.97
N LEU A 60 -16.51 14.17 -12.29
CA LEU A 60 -16.76 15.23 -13.28
C LEU A 60 -18.21 15.70 -13.27
N ALA A 61 -19.18 14.79 -13.12
CA ALA A 61 -20.60 15.12 -13.01
C ALA A 61 -20.89 15.88 -11.69
N ALA A 62 -20.29 15.47 -10.58
CA ALA A 62 -20.38 16.16 -9.29
C ALA A 62 -19.76 17.56 -9.38
N LEU A 63 -18.56 17.69 -9.96
CA LEU A 63 -17.91 18.99 -10.19
C LEU A 63 -18.79 19.90 -11.08
N ALA A 64 -19.39 19.35 -12.14
CA ALA A 64 -20.32 20.10 -12.98
C ALA A 64 -21.56 20.56 -12.17
N VAL A 65 -22.12 19.74 -11.29
CA VAL A 65 -23.23 20.14 -10.40
C VAL A 65 -22.80 21.20 -9.38
N ILE A 66 -21.60 21.08 -8.82
CA ILE A 66 -21.02 22.02 -7.85
C ILE A 66 -20.72 23.38 -8.49
N VAL A 67 -20.26 23.41 -9.74
CA VAL A 67 -19.90 24.65 -10.46
C VAL A 67 -21.13 25.29 -11.11
N VAL A 68 -21.97 24.50 -11.77
CA VAL A 68 -23.13 24.99 -12.54
C VAL A 68 -24.36 25.21 -11.65
N GLY A 69 -24.52 24.40 -10.60
CA GLY A 69 -25.65 24.47 -9.67
C GLY A 69 -25.80 25.83 -8.97
N PRO A 70 -24.74 26.41 -8.38
CA PRO A 70 -24.76 27.73 -7.77
C PRO A 70 -25.06 28.83 -8.80
N PHE A 71 -24.55 28.70 -10.02
CA PHE A 71 -24.76 29.67 -11.09
C PHE A 71 -26.24 29.71 -11.54
N ILE A 72 -26.88 28.53 -11.66
CA ILE A 72 -28.32 28.42 -11.96
C ILE A 72 -29.17 28.88 -10.77
N ALA A 73 -28.76 28.56 -9.54
CA ALA A 73 -29.47 28.95 -8.31
C ALA A 73 -29.44 30.47 -8.08
N MET A 74 -28.29 31.12 -8.29
CA MET A 74 -28.14 32.58 -8.23
C MET A 74 -29.01 33.26 -9.29
N ARG A 75 -29.05 32.72 -10.52
CA ARG A 75 -29.88 33.27 -11.61
C ARG A 75 -31.39 33.20 -11.31
N ARG A 76 -31.84 32.30 -10.43
CA ARG A 76 -33.26 32.09 -10.11
C ARG A 76 -33.69 32.59 -8.71
N ARG A 77 -32.80 33.24 -7.94
CA ARG A 77 -33.07 33.76 -6.57
C ARG A 77 -33.81 32.77 -5.66
N SER A 78 -33.52 31.47 -5.79
CA SER A 78 -34.22 30.44 -5.00
C SER A 78 -33.57 30.26 -3.64
N LEU A 79 -34.28 30.69 -2.58
CA LEU A 79 -33.85 30.60 -1.18
C LEU A 79 -33.73 29.16 -0.65
N VAL A 80 -34.26 28.17 -1.37
CA VAL A 80 -34.25 26.75 -0.95
C VAL A 80 -33.14 25.97 -1.66
N VAL A 81 -32.83 26.31 -2.90
CA VAL A 81 -31.88 25.54 -3.73
C VAL A 81 -30.43 25.89 -3.39
N ALA A 82 -30.15 27.16 -3.08
CA ALA A 82 -28.81 27.61 -2.70
C ALA A 82 -28.25 26.90 -1.44
N PRO A 83 -28.98 26.80 -0.30
CA PRO A 83 -28.46 26.12 0.88
C PRO A 83 -28.31 24.60 0.69
N ILE A 84 -29.18 23.96 -0.10
CA ILE A 84 -29.03 22.53 -0.43
C ILE A 84 -27.80 22.29 -1.30
N ALA A 85 -27.56 23.15 -2.29
CA ALA A 85 -26.36 23.08 -3.11
C ALA A 85 -25.09 23.29 -2.27
N ILE A 86 -25.08 24.27 -1.37
CA ILE A 86 -23.95 24.50 -0.44
C ILE A 86 -23.76 23.30 0.49
N ALA A 87 -24.82 22.75 1.07
CA ALA A 87 -24.73 21.56 1.93
C ALA A 87 -24.20 20.35 1.16
N LEU A 88 -24.66 20.14 -0.08
CA LEU A 88 -24.17 19.08 -0.95
C LEU A 88 -22.70 19.27 -1.30
N VAL A 89 -22.27 20.48 -1.66
CA VAL A 89 -20.84 20.79 -1.91
C VAL A 89 -20.03 20.49 -0.65
N SER A 90 -20.46 20.97 0.51
CA SER A 90 -19.73 20.77 1.77
C SER A 90 -19.66 19.31 2.22
N LEU A 91 -20.66 18.48 1.87
CA LEU A 91 -20.70 17.05 2.21
C LEU A 91 -20.00 16.17 1.17
N LEU A 92 -20.15 16.48 -0.12
CA LEU A 92 -19.51 15.73 -1.21
C LEU A 92 -18.03 16.05 -1.35
N ASN A 93 -17.60 17.28 -1.03
CA ASN A 93 -16.19 17.65 -1.13
C ASN A 93 -15.27 16.78 -0.26
N PRO A 94 -15.52 16.53 1.04
CA PRO A 94 -14.68 15.62 1.83
C PRO A 94 -14.75 14.17 1.37
N VAL A 95 -15.90 13.71 0.84
CA VAL A 95 -16.04 12.34 0.30
C VAL A 95 -15.26 12.17 -1.01
N ILE A 96 -15.35 13.15 -1.91
CA ILE A 96 -14.61 13.15 -3.18
C ILE A 96 -13.11 13.36 -2.90
N LEU A 97 -12.74 14.27 -2.01
CA LEU A 97 -11.35 14.45 -1.57
C LEU A 97 -10.82 13.18 -0.90
N GLY A 98 -11.62 12.49 -0.08
CA GLY A 98 -11.25 11.23 0.54
C GLY A 98 -11.08 10.10 -0.49
N ALA A 99 -12.00 9.98 -1.46
CA ALA A 99 -11.92 8.98 -2.52
C ALA A 99 -10.75 9.24 -3.48
N VAL A 100 -10.50 10.51 -3.82
CA VAL A 100 -9.34 10.92 -4.63
C VAL A 100 -8.05 10.72 -3.84
N ALA A 101 -8.01 11.07 -2.56
CA ALA A 101 -6.84 10.85 -1.70
C ALA A 101 -6.53 9.36 -1.58
N ALA A 102 -7.52 8.50 -1.27
CA ALA A 102 -7.33 7.06 -1.23
C ALA A 102 -6.85 6.49 -2.58
N HIS A 103 -7.39 7.00 -3.70
CA HIS A 103 -6.97 6.58 -5.03
C HIS A 103 -5.54 7.03 -5.37
N VAL A 104 -5.17 8.25 -5.01
CA VAL A 104 -3.81 8.79 -5.15
C VAL A 104 -2.85 7.97 -4.27
N THR A 105 -3.21 7.69 -3.01
CA THR A 105 -2.41 6.84 -2.11
C THR A 105 -2.20 5.44 -2.69
N ASN A 106 -3.23 4.84 -3.31
CA ASN A 106 -3.12 3.54 -3.95
C ASN A 106 -2.27 3.54 -5.24
N LEU A 107 -2.14 4.68 -5.93
CA LEU A 107 -1.41 4.77 -7.20
C LEU A 107 0.02 5.29 -7.06
N VAL A 108 0.25 6.24 -6.16
CA VAL A 108 1.53 6.97 -6.04
C VAL A 108 2.03 7.03 -4.58
N GLY A 109 1.50 6.16 -3.70
CA GLY A 109 1.87 6.10 -2.30
C GLY A 109 1.45 7.32 -1.49
N VAL A 110 1.93 7.42 -0.25
CA VAL A 110 1.56 8.53 0.63
C VAL A 110 2.15 9.86 0.13
N VAL A 111 1.38 10.95 0.16
CA VAL A 111 1.82 12.29 -0.25
C VAL A 111 1.68 13.29 0.90
N SER A 112 2.74 14.04 1.20
CA SER A 112 2.74 15.12 2.21
C SER A 112 2.94 16.50 1.57
N PHE A 113 2.40 17.53 2.23
CA PHE A 113 2.50 18.93 1.80
C PHE A 113 3.27 19.83 2.79
N GLN A 114 3.89 19.25 3.83
CA GLN A 114 4.48 20.01 4.95
C GLN A 114 5.60 20.98 4.52
N ARG A 115 6.37 20.65 3.46
CA ARG A 115 7.46 21.48 2.92
C ARG A 115 7.47 21.58 1.38
N GLY A 116 6.30 21.41 0.76
CA GLY A 116 6.16 21.15 -0.66
C GLY A 116 5.56 19.77 -0.90
N ILE A 117 5.43 19.36 -2.16
CA ILE A 117 4.90 18.03 -2.50
C ILE A 117 6.00 17.01 -2.28
N ILE A 118 5.81 16.12 -1.30
CA ILE A 118 6.72 15.00 -0.98
C ILE A 118 5.97 13.70 -1.29
N PHE A 119 6.57 12.85 -2.12
CA PHE A 119 6.08 11.51 -2.40
C PHE A 119 6.82 10.52 -1.50
N TRP A 120 6.10 9.89 -0.58
CA TRP A 120 6.65 8.85 0.29
C TRP A 120 6.82 7.52 -0.44
N TYR A 121 6.19 7.35 -1.60
CA TYR A 121 6.50 6.26 -2.53
C TYR A 121 7.99 6.20 -2.86
N ASP A 122 8.65 7.35 -3.01
CA ASP A 122 10.08 7.44 -3.31
C ASP A 122 10.97 7.46 -2.04
N TYR A 123 10.39 7.22 -0.86
CA TYR A 123 11.16 7.21 0.39
C TYR A 123 12.22 6.09 0.34
N PRO A 124 13.52 6.41 0.54
CA PRO A 124 14.59 5.43 0.34
C PRO A 124 14.72 4.45 1.51
N GLY A 125 14.24 4.80 2.70
CA GLY A 125 14.30 3.95 3.88
C GLY A 125 13.21 2.87 3.94
N ILE A 126 13.19 2.13 5.03
CA ILE A 126 12.12 1.17 5.36
C ILE A 126 11.39 1.69 6.59
N ASP A 127 10.06 1.72 6.56
CA ASP A 127 9.27 2.08 7.73
C ASP A 127 9.56 1.16 8.93
N GLY A 128 9.69 1.74 10.12
CA GLY A 128 9.96 1.00 11.36
C GLY A 128 11.38 0.41 11.48
N TRP A 129 12.26 0.61 10.50
CA TRP A 129 13.64 0.13 10.54
C TRP A 129 14.63 1.30 10.49
N ASP A 130 15.45 1.39 11.54
CA ASP A 130 16.53 2.35 11.63
C ASP A 130 17.78 1.78 10.93
N ALA A 131 18.10 2.33 9.76
CA ALA A 131 19.30 1.96 9.04
C ALA A 131 20.56 2.24 9.87
N PRO A 132 21.59 1.37 9.82
CA PRO A 132 22.81 1.58 10.58
C PRO A 132 23.55 2.83 10.09
N ASP A 133 24.34 3.44 11.00
CA ASP A 133 25.13 4.65 10.70
C ASP A 133 26.10 4.46 9.52
N GLU A 134 26.55 3.22 9.31
CA GLU A 134 27.40 2.81 8.19
C GLU A 134 26.74 1.65 7.46
N LEU A 135 26.34 1.90 6.20
CA LEU A 135 25.76 0.87 5.34
C LEU A 135 26.86 -0.02 4.78
N ALA A 136 26.74 -1.32 5.02
CA ALA A 136 27.51 -2.30 4.27
C ALA A 136 26.97 -2.33 2.83
N VAL A 137 27.81 -1.92 1.88
CA VAL A 137 27.50 -2.05 0.45
C VAL A 137 27.82 -3.48 0.05
N VAL A 138 26.77 -4.29 -0.13
CA VAL A 138 26.88 -5.70 -0.49
C VAL A 138 26.39 -5.88 -1.92
N ASP A 139 27.10 -6.69 -2.72
CA ASP A 139 26.59 -7.13 -4.01
C ASP A 139 25.47 -8.15 -3.78
N PRO A 140 24.20 -7.81 -4.08
CA PRO A 140 23.06 -8.68 -3.81
C PRO A 140 23.18 -10.04 -4.49
N ALA A 141 23.72 -10.06 -5.72
CA ALA A 141 23.83 -11.26 -6.52
C ALA A 141 24.94 -12.17 -5.98
N ALA A 142 26.04 -11.58 -5.49
CA ALA A 142 27.12 -12.34 -4.86
C ALA A 142 26.66 -12.96 -3.53
N LEU A 143 25.91 -12.21 -2.71
CA LEU A 143 25.37 -12.75 -1.45
C LEU A 143 24.36 -13.87 -1.71
N ALA A 144 23.43 -13.67 -2.65
CA ALA A 144 22.48 -14.72 -3.04
C ALA A 144 23.17 -15.96 -3.61
N GLY A 145 24.25 -15.79 -4.38
CA GLY A 145 25.07 -16.92 -4.85
C GLY A 145 25.74 -17.66 -3.70
N THR A 146 26.35 -16.93 -2.76
CA THR A 146 27.03 -17.50 -1.59
C THR A 146 26.05 -18.25 -0.68
N SER A 147 24.85 -17.72 -0.44
CA SER A 147 23.82 -18.40 0.36
C SER A 147 23.27 -19.65 -0.33
N GLN A 148 23.09 -19.62 -1.65
CA GLN A 148 22.69 -20.81 -2.42
C GLN A 148 23.77 -21.90 -2.39
N ASP A 149 25.04 -21.53 -2.50
CA ASP A 149 26.15 -22.47 -2.45
C ASP A 149 26.31 -23.08 -1.05
N ALA A 150 26.23 -22.26 0.01
CA ALA A 150 26.31 -22.72 1.39
C ALA A 150 25.15 -23.69 1.74
N THR A 151 23.91 -23.32 1.42
CA THR A 151 22.74 -24.17 1.69
C THR A 151 22.72 -25.45 0.86
N ARG A 152 23.18 -25.39 -0.40
CA ARG A 152 23.36 -26.60 -1.23
C ARG A 152 24.47 -27.51 -0.69
N GLY A 153 25.53 -26.94 -0.10
CA GLY A 153 26.57 -27.70 0.59
C GLY A 153 26.01 -28.60 1.69
N VAL A 154 25.11 -28.06 2.53
CA VAL A 154 24.42 -28.82 3.59
C VAL A 154 23.61 -29.97 2.99
N VAL A 155 22.84 -29.71 1.92
CA VAL A 155 22.06 -30.73 1.22
C VAL A 155 22.96 -31.85 0.70
N ASP A 156 24.02 -31.49 -0.02
CA ASP A 156 24.93 -32.45 -0.67
C ASP A 156 25.65 -33.32 0.36
N GLU A 157 26.10 -32.73 1.48
CA GLU A 157 26.75 -33.44 2.58
C GLU A 157 25.79 -34.44 3.24
N LEU A 158 24.62 -33.98 3.68
CA LEU A 158 23.65 -34.83 4.39
C LEU A 158 23.05 -35.91 3.48
N SER A 159 22.87 -35.62 2.18
CA SER A 159 22.51 -36.63 1.19
C SER A 159 23.61 -37.68 0.99
N SER A 160 24.89 -37.28 1.01
CA SER A 160 26.01 -38.20 0.84
C SER A 160 26.26 -39.05 2.10
N GLU A 161 26.17 -38.45 3.28
CA GLU A 161 26.52 -39.09 4.56
C GLU A 161 25.36 -39.92 5.12
N LEU A 162 24.15 -39.37 5.12
CA LEU A 162 22.97 -39.97 5.75
C LEU A 162 21.99 -40.57 4.74
N GLY A 163 22.16 -40.27 3.45
CA GLY A 163 21.24 -40.75 2.40
C GLY A 163 19.91 -40.00 2.36
N TRP A 164 19.83 -38.81 2.98
CA TRP A 164 18.63 -38.00 3.01
C TRP A 164 18.23 -37.48 1.63
N SER A 165 16.93 -37.36 1.42
CA SER A 165 16.29 -36.79 0.25
C SER A 165 15.63 -35.45 0.59
N TRP A 166 15.70 -34.50 -0.33
CA TRP A 166 15.28 -33.13 -0.07
C TRP A 166 14.23 -32.64 -1.06
N THR A 167 13.32 -31.81 -0.56
CA THR A 167 12.38 -31.02 -1.34
C THR A 167 12.68 -29.54 -1.17
N VAL A 168 12.37 -28.75 -2.21
CA VAL A 168 12.41 -27.28 -2.12
C VAL A 168 10.98 -26.79 -1.94
N ASP A 169 10.73 -26.09 -0.85
CA ASP A 169 9.44 -25.49 -0.54
C ASP A 169 9.39 -24.04 -1.02
N GLY A 170 8.35 -23.68 -1.77
CA GLY A 170 8.11 -22.29 -2.18
C GLY A 170 9.02 -21.79 -3.30
N ASP A 171 9.46 -20.54 -3.18
CA ASP A 171 10.30 -19.87 -4.18
C ASP A 171 11.77 -20.29 -4.03
N ILE A 172 12.50 -20.33 -5.15
CA ILE A 172 13.87 -20.88 -5.23
C ILE A 172 14.95 -19.97 -4.61
N GLY A 173 14.55 -18.97 -3.82
CA GLY A 173 15.41 -17.91 -3.33
C GLY A 173 15.83 -16.93 -4.43
N GLY A 174 16.53 -15.86 -4.05
CA GLY A 174 16.99 -14.84 -4.97
C GLY A 174 17.19 -13.49 -4.28
N VAL A 175 17.23 -12.44 -5.08
CA VAL A 175 17.33 -11.06 -4.58
C VAL A 175 15.97 -10.38 -4.75
N ALA A 176 15.46 -9.81 -3.66
CA ALA A 176 14.22 -9.05 -3.63
C ALA A 176 14.47 -7.64 -3.11
N SER A 177 13.78 -6.64 -3.68
CA SER A 177 13.73 -5.29 -3.12
C SER A 177 12.79 -5.28 -1.91
N ILE A 178 13.18 -4.62 -0.83
CA ILE A 178 12.32 -4.47 0.35
C ILE A 178 11.42 -3.24 0.16
N ALA A 179 10.12 -3.39 0.45
CA ALA A 179 9.17 -2.28 0.38
C ALA A 179 9.49 -1.22 1.45
N ASN A 180 9.25 0.06 1.14
CA ASN A 180 9.52 1.16 2.07
C ASN A 180 8.40 1.40 3.11
N GLY A 181 7.31 0.64 3.05
CA GLY A 181 6.13 0.81 3.90
C GLY A 181 5.10 1.82 3.39
N PHE A 182 5.46 2.67 2.42
CA PHE A 182 4.64 3.77 1.90
C PHE A 182 4.13 3.53 0.47
N GLY A 183 4.19 2.28 0.00
CA GLY A 183 3.70 1.82 -1.30
C GLY A 183 4.76 1.70 -2.40
N GLY A 184 6.01 2.07 -2.12
CA GLY A 184 7.12 1.99 -3.07
C GLY A 184 8.26 1.08 -2.59
N PRO A 185 9.28 0.86 -3.45
CA PRO A 185 10.49 0.16 -3.06
C PRO A 185 11.40 1.06 -2.20
N SER A 186 12.15 0.46 -1.28
CA SER A 186 13.29 1.11 -0.61
C SER A 186 14.56 0.95 -1.46
N VAL A 187 15.69 1.53 -1.01
CA VAL A 187 17.01 1.26 -1.62
C VAL A 187 17.66 -0.04 -1.11
N PHE A 188 16.96 -0.76 -0.23
CA PHE A 188 17.45 -1.95 0.44
C PHE A 188 16.90 -3.21 -0.20
N PHE A 189 17.71 -4.25 -0.11
CA PHE A 189 17.45 -5.54 -0.71
C PHE A 189 17.64 -6.65 0.32
N ARG A 190 16.99 -7.77 0.03
CA ARG A 190 17.11 -9.03 0.74
C ARG A 190 17.61 -10.11 -0.21
N ALA A 191 18.41 -11.02 0.30
CA ALA A 191 18.89 -12.20 -0.39
C ALA A 191 18.37 -13.45 0.32
N ASP A 192 17.52 -14.21 -0.35
CA ASP A 192 16.90 -15.42 0.20
C ASP A 192 17.52 -16.66 -0.45
N SER A 193 17.76 -17.72 0.33
CA SER A 193 18.01 -19.05 -0.23
C SER A 193 16.69 -19.78 -0.49
N ALA A 194 16.76 -20.88 -1.24
CA ALA A 194 15.68 -21.85 -1.24
C ALA A 194 15.47 -22.40 0.18
N ARG A 195 14.21 -22.67 0.53
CA ARG A 195 13.87 -23.43 1.74
C ARG A 195 13.94 -24.91 1.41
N TRP A 196 14.87 -25.60 2.05
CA TRP A 196 15.06 -27.05 1.89
C TRP A 196 14.35 -27.78 3.02
N SER A 197 13.66 -28.86 2.69
CA SER A 197 12.97 -29.71 3.67
C SER A 197 13.20 -31.20 3.41
N THR A 198 13.21 -32.00 4.47
CA THR A 198 13.34 -33.45 4.40
C THR A 198 12.54 -34.11 5.53
N PRO A 199 11.82 -35.22 5.24
CA PRO A 199 11.17 -36.05 6.25
C PRO A 199 12.06 -37.21 6.76
N ASP A 200 13.33 -37.26 6.34
CA ASP A 200 14.21 -38.41 6.54
C ASP A 200 14.98 -38.38 7.88
N PHE A 201 14.75 -37.35 8.69
CA PHE A 201 15.34 -37.23 10.03
C PHE A 201 14.64 -38.18 11.01
N ASP A 202 15.42 -38.95 11.77
CA ASP A 202 14.90 -39.98 12.68
C ASP A 202 14.82 -39.54 14.14
N GLY A 203 15.16 -38.29 14.44
CA GLY A 203 15.18 -37.75 15.80
C GLY A 203 16.37 -38.19 16.64
N SER A 204 17.31 -38.97 16.09
CA SER A 204 18.45 -39.44 16.87
C SER A 204 19.45 -38.30 17.15
N PRO A 205 20.06 -38.28 18.36
CA PRO A 205 21.11 -37.31 18.68
C PRO A 205 22.32 -37.37 17.73
N GLU A 206 22.55 -38.54 17.12
CA GLU A 206 23.64 -38.75 16.16
C GLU A 206 23.35 -38.01 14.85
N GLN A 207 22.16 -38.16 14.28
CA GLN A 207 21.76 -37.38 13.10
C GLN A 207 21.68 -35.88 13.39
N ALA A 208 21.17 -35.49 14.57
CA ALA A 208 21.09 -34.09 14.95
C ALA A 208 22.48 -33.45 15.04
N ALA A 209 23.48 -34.18 15.55
CA ALA A 209 24.86 -33.69 15.61
C ALA A 209 25.48 -33.48 14.22
N VAL A 210 25.21 -34.38 13.26
CA VAL A 210 25.70 -34.24 11.88
C VAL A 210 25.01 -33.08 11.16
N LEU A 211 23.68 -32.96 11.30
CA LEU A 211 22.90 -31.83 10.77
C LEU A 211 23.44 -30.49 11.29
N LEU A 212 23.62 -30.37 12.60
CA LEU A 212 24.11 -29.14 13.22
C LEU A 212 25.54 -28.82 12.80
N ALA A 213 26.42 -29.82 12.63
CA ALA A 213 27.78 -29.60 12.14
C ALA A 213 27.80 -29.08 10.69
N ALA A 214 26.99 -29.64 9.79
CA ALA A 214 26.87 -29.16 8.42
C ALA A 214 26.32 -27.72 8.37
N LEU A 215 25.32 -27.42 9.21
CA LEU A 215 24.77 -26.06 9.34
C LEU A 215 25.77 -25.07 9.95
N ASP A 216 26.58 -25.49 10.93
CA ASP A 216 27.66 -24.67 11.48
C ASP A 216 28.71 -24.32 10.40
N GLU A 217 29.03 -25.25 9.49
CA GLU A 217 29.93 -24.98 8.37
C GLU A 217 29.31 -24.00 7.36
N ALA A 218 28.02 -24.16 7.04
CA ALA A 218 27.31 -23.22 6.18
C ALA A 218 27.20 -21.82 6.83
N ALA A 219 26.91 -21.74 8.12
CA ALA A 219 26.89 -20.50 8.89
C ALA A 219 28.26 -19.81 8.87
N ALA A 220 29.35 -20.57 9.02
CA ALA A 220 30.70 -20.03 8.94
C ALA A 220 31.05 -19.48 7.55
N GLN A 221 30.58 -20.10 6.47
CA GLN A 221 30.74 -19.58 5.10
C GLN A 221 29.97 -18.27 4.89
N LEU A 222 28.86 -18.10 5.59
CA LEU A 222 28.02 -16.90 5.58
C LEU A 222 28.42 -15.87 6.63
N GLU A 223 29.53 -16.09 7.34
CA GLU A 223 30.05 -15.23 8.41
C GLU A 223 29.04 -14.99 9.56
N LEU A 224 28.11 -15.93 9.77
CA LEU A 224 27.15 -15.91 10.87
C LEU A 224 27.82 -16.44 12.14
N THR A 225 27.85 -15.63 13.20
CA THR A 225 28.66 -15.90 14.39
C THR A 225 27.86 -16.02 15.67
N GLU A 226 26.65 -15.47 15.71
CA GLU A 226 25.74 -15.58 16.83
C GLU A 226 24.85 -16.81 16.63
N VAL A 227 24.61 -17.57 17.70
CA VAL A 227 23.76 -18.77 17.66
C VAL A 227 22.70 -18.65 18.75
N THR A 228 21.44 -18.79 18.35
CA THR A 228 20.29 -18.68 19.26
C THR A 228 19.36 -19.87 19.06
N ASP A 229 19.03 -20.55 20.15
CA ASP A 229 17.93 -21.53 20.19
C ASP A 229 16.62 -20.78 20.49
N THR A 230 15.79 -20.57 19.47
CA THR A 230 14.58 -19.73 19.56
C THR A 230 13.40 -20.49 20.15
N ALA A 231 13.33 -21.81 19.91
CA ALA A 231 12.32 -22.69 20.49
C ALA A 231 12.84 -24.12 20.62
N GLY A 232 12.43 -24.84 21.67
CA GLY A 232 12.77 -26.26 21.83
C GLY A 232 14.29 -26.52 21.93
N ASP A 233 14.70 -27.70 21.48
CA ASP A 233 16.08 -28.15 21.38
C ASP A 233 16.25 -29.01 20.11
N VAL A 234 16.85 -28.41 19.08
CA VAL A 234 17.15 -29.09 17.81
C VAL A 234 18.01 -30.35 18.03
N ALA A 235 18.90 -30.34 19.01
CA ALA A 235 19.71 -31.52 19.33
C ALA A 235 18.90 -32.66 19.95
N ALA A 236 17.72 -32.36 20.49
CA ALA A 236 16.75 -33.33 21.00
C ALA A 236 15.70 -33.75 19.96
N GLY A 237 15.78 -33.22 18.72
CA GLY A 237 14.89 -33.57 17.61
C GLY A 237 13.56 -32.82 17.57
N ASP A 238 13.44 -31.71 18.31
CA ASP A 238 12.27 -30.82 18.26
C ASP A 238 12.68 -29.40 18.66
N GLY A 239 12.69 -28.46 17.72
CA GLY A 239 13.07 -27.08 18.00
C GLY A 239 13.46 -26.26 16.79
N GLU A 240 13.91 -25.05 17.06
CA GLU A 240 14.36 -24.08 16.08
C GLU A 240 15.67 -23.44 16.57
N ARG A 241 16.63 -23.35 15.65
CA ARG A 241 17.91 -22.68 15.87
C ARG A 241 18.18 -21.70 14.74
N VAL A 242 18.72 -20.55 15.10
CA VAL A 242 19.11 -19.47 14.20
C VAL A 242 20.60 -19.18 14.40
N TRP A 243 21.33 -19.11 13.29
CA TRP A 243 22.65 -18.48 13.23
C TRP A 243 22.49 -17.10 12.61
N SER A 244 23.08 -16.07 13.21
CA SER A 244 22.97 -14.70 12.69
C SER A 244 24.28 -13.91 12.74
N ASP A 245 24.34 -12.83 11.94
CA ASP A 245 25.43 -11.85 11.96
C ASP A 245 25.12 -10.62 12.84
N GLY A 246 23.92 -10.55 13.42
CA GLY A 246 23.43 -9.42 14.22
C GLY A 246 23.08 -8.17 13.42
N VAL A 247 23.18 -8.21 12.09
CA VAL A 247 22.94 -7.09 11.17
C VAL A 247 21.77 -7.37 10.21
N GLY A 248 21.43 -8.66 10.02
CA GLY A 248 20.24 -9.09 9.27
C GLY A 248 20.45 -10.34 8.41
N GLY A 249 21.63 -10.96 8.44
CA GLY A 249 21.86 -12.32 7.96
C GLY A 249 21.39 -13.33 8.99
N GLU A 250 20.51 -14.24 8.58
CA GLU A 250 19.99 -15.34 9.40
C GLU A 250 19.92 -16.65 8.60
N LEU A 251 20.55 -17.70 9.13
CA LEU A 251 20.33 -19.09 8.72
C LEU A 251 19.47 -19.75 9.78
N THR A 252 18.32 -20.29 9.39
CA THR A 252 17.36 -20.89 10.33
C THR A 252 17.19 -22.36 10.01
N VAL A 253 17.18 -23.20 11.04
CA VAL A 253 16.74 -24.60 10.98
C VAL A 253 15.56 -24.81 11.92
N THR A 254 14.55 -25.51 11.44
CA THR A 254 13.42 -26.01 12.21
C THR A 254 13.39 -27.52 12.14
N VAL A 255 13.18 -28.17 13.28
CA VAL A 255 13.01 -29.62 13.41
C VAL A 255 11.69 -29.87 14.14
N ASP A 256 10.77 -30.58 13.50
CA ASP A 256 9.49 -31.02 14.08
C ASP A 256 9.35 -32.54 13.89
N GLY A 257 9.78 -33.30 14.90
CA GLY A 257 9.77 -34.75 14.84
C GLY A 257 10.73 -35.30 13.79
N SER A 258 10.20 -35.76 12.65
CA SER A 258 11.00 -36.27 11.53
C SER A 258 11.22 -35.24 10.42
N ASP A 259 10.53 -34.10 10.49
CA ASP A 259 10.59 -33.08 9.46
C ASP A 259 11.65 -32.04 9.82
N VAL A 260 12.67 -31.91 8.97
CA VAL A 260 13.70 -30.88 9.07
C VAL A 260 13.49 -29.92 7.92
N ALA A 261 13.56 -28.62 8.21
CA ALA A 261 13.64 -27.60 7.18
C ALA A 261 14.67 -26.53 7.55
N PHE A 262 15.39 -26.01 6.56
CA PHE A 262 16.32 -24.90 6.77
C PHE A 262 16.37 -23.96 5.56
N TRP A 263 16.70 -22.70 5.83
CA TRP A 263 16.80 -21.63 4.84
C TRP A 263 17.65 -20.50 5.38
N TYR A 264 18.18 -19.69 4.47
CA TYR A 264 18.89 -18.46 4.78
C TYR A 264 18.12 -17.26 4.25
N THR A 265 18.13 -16.19 5.03
CA THR A 265 17.64 -14.87 4.67
C THR A 265 18.72 -13.85 5.04
N GLY A 266 19.10 -12.97 4.12
CA GLY A 266 20.10 -11.94 4.37
C GLY A 266 19.65 -10.54 3.99
N GLY A 267 19.91 -9.56 4.84
CA GLY A 267 19.60 -8.14 4.64
C GLY A 267 18.80 -7.58 5.80
N PRO A 268 18.31 -6.33 5.74
CA PRO A 268 18.42 -5.39 4.64
C PRO A 268 19.86 -4.93 4.38
N PHE A 269 20.32 -5.05 3.12
CA PHE A 269 21.59 -4.46 2.66
C PHE A 269 21.35 -3.41 1.58
N SER A 270 22.26 -2.43 1.49
CA SER A 270 22.13 -1.34 0.54
C SER A 270 22.97 -1.57 -0.70
N THR A 271 22.44 -1.15 -1.85
CA THR A 271 23.19 -1.07 -3.11
C THR A 271 23.84 0.29 -3.32
N VAL A 272 23.53 1.27 -2.47
CA VAL A 272 24.09 2.62 -2.52
C VAL A 272 25.00 2.87 -1.31
N PRO A 273 26.08 3.65 -1.45
CA PRO A 273 26.92 4.04 -0.33
C PRO A 273 26.16 4.88 0.71
N THR A 274 26.61 4.86 1.96
CA THR A 274 26.04 5.65 3.07
C THR A 274 25.84 7.12 2.72
N GLU A 275 26.84 7.77 2.09
CA GLU A 275 26.74 9.20 1.72
C GLU A 275 25.60 9.47 0.73
N GLU A 276 25.39 8.57 -0.23
CA GLU A 276 24.32 8.68 -1.22
C GLU A 276 22.96 8.42 -0.56
N TYR A 277 22.86 7.43 0.32
CA TYR A 277 21.65 7.17 1.12
C TYR A 277 21.25 8.38 1.97
N LEU A 278 22.21 9.00 2.67
CA LEU A 278 21.96 10.20 3.47
C LEU A 278 21.51 11.39 2.61
N ALA A 279 22.07 11.54 1.41
CA ALA A 279 21.61 12.55 0.46
C ALA A 279 20.17 12.28 -0.04
N LEU A 280 19.80 11.01 -0.25
CA LEU A 280 18.42 10.62 -0.60
C LEU A 280 17.43 10.86 0.55
N LEU A 281 17.88 10.80 1.80
CA LEU A 281 17.06 11.09 2.98
C LEU A 281 16.87 12.59 3.25
N GLU A 282 17.76 13.46 2.76
CA GLU A 282 17.73 14.91 3.04
C GLU A 282 16.36 15.57 2.80
N PRO A 283 15.62 15.28 1.71
CA PRO A 283 14.29 15.86 1.46
C PRO A 283 13.24 15.50 2.52
N TYR A 284 13.45 14.37 3.22
CA TYR A 284 12.55 13.85 4.24
C TYR A 284 12.97 14.27 5.67
N ALA A 285 14.16 14.85 5.83
CA ALA A 285 14.73 15.17 7.12
C ALA A 285 13.85 16.14 7.95
N GLY A 286 13.44 15.68 9.13
CA GLY A 286 12.59 16.42 10.06
C GLY A 286 11.12 16.52 9.62
N LEU A 287 10.68 15.70 8.66
CA LEU A 287 9.27 15.42 8.42
C LEU A 287 8.82 14.30 9.35
N GLU A 288 7.53 14.33 9.71
CA GLU A 288 6.91 13.22 10.42
C GLU A 288 6.57 12.11 9.41
N LEU A 289 7.03 10.89 9.69
CA LEU A 289 6.68 9.71 8.90
C LEU A 289 5.16 9.51 8.96
N PRO A 290 4.49 9.32 7.81
CA PRO A 290 3.06 9.01 7.81
C PRO A 290 2.84 7.59 8.31
N GLU A 291 1.58 7.22 8.55
CA GLU A 291 1.24 5.82 8.80
C GLU A 291 1.56 4.96 7.57
N PRO A 292 2.22 3.81 7.74
CA PRO A 292 2.51 2.89 6.64
C PRO A 292 1.21 2.33 6.06
N ILE A 293 1.23 2.07 4.75
CA ILE A 293 0.11 1.45 4.02
C ILE A 293 0.36 -0.03 3.71
N THR A 294 1.61 -0.48 3.87
CA THR A 294 2.05 -1.87 3.70
C THR A 294 3.07 -2.18 4.78
N GLU A 295 3.00 -3.37 5.37
CA GLU A 295 4.06 -3.83 6.27
C GLU A 295 5.29 -4.21 5.43
N PRO A 296 6.47 -3.63 5.72
CA PRO A 296 7.69 -3.98 5.00
C PRO A 296 8.12 -5.40 5.34
N ASP A 297 8.56 -6.13 4.32
CA ASP A 297 9.01 -7.53 4.44
C ASP A 297 10.46 -7.58 4.97
N LEU A 298 10.61 -7.23 6.25
CA LEU A 298 11.87 -7.33 6.98
C LEU A 298 12.13 -8.80 7.37
N PRO A 299 13.39 -9.25 7.34
CA PRO A 299 13.79 -10.54 7.92
C PRO A 299 13.42 -10.63 9.41
#